data_AF-A0AAD1SUN8-F1
#
_entry.id   AF-A0AAD1SUN8-F1
#
_cell.length_a   1.000
_cell.length_b   1.000
_cell.length_c   1.000
_cell.angle_alpha   90.00
_cell.angle_beta   90.00
_cell.angle_gamma   90.00
#
_symmetry.space_group_name_H-M   'P 1'
#
loop_
_entity.id
_entity.type
_entity.pdbx_description
1 polymer ?
#
loop_
_entity_poly.entity_id
_entity_poly.type
_entity_poly.pdbx_seq_one_letter_code
_entity_poly.pdbx_strand_id
1 'polypeptide(L)'
;MDVSSLYTVIPHTDGIEAMRQVLSESPLYRGPPVEFVLEFLSLILYNNHFRFEDQWYLQVAGTSMGSSMAPMYANVFMYIYETQHILTPYRENIISFYRYIDDLLILWRGTLTEAHEMVNELKVLPTPIRFTANISDEKVKFLDLELSYEFNKIQYTLYTKLTDRNTLLHARSAHPIMLKNSIPKSNLQQFKPG
;
A
#
# COMPACT_ATOMS: atom_id res chain seq x y z
N MET A 1 3.92 -3.64 9.26
CA MET A 1 3.30 -2.29 9.41
C MET A 1 2.37 -2.12 8.23
N ASP A 2 1.28 -1.38 8.37
CA ASP A 2 0.23 -1.26 7.36
C ASP A 2 -0.29 0.19 7.31
N VAL A 3 -0.58 0.69 6.10
CA VAL A 3 -1.12 2.03 5.87
C VAL A 3 -2.64 2.00 5.85
N SER A 4 -3.25 2.71 6.78
CA SER A 4 -4.71 2.77 6.88
C SER A 4 -5.32 3.56 5.73
N SER A 5 -6.18 2.89 4.95
CA SER A 5 -7.05 3.51 3.92
C SER A 5 -6.31 4.34 2.86
N LEU A 6 -5.12 3.87 2.44
CA LEU A 6 -4.18 4.57 1.57
C LEU A 6 -4.84 5.33 0.40
N TYR A 7 -5.67 4.66 -0.40
CA TYR A 7 -6.28 5.27 -1.59
C TYR A 7 -7.27 6.39 -1.28
N THR A 8 -7.72 6.58 -0.04
CA THR A 8 -8.77 7.56 0.28
C THR A 8 -8.24 8.80 0.98
N VAL A 9 -7.00 8.76 1.48
CA VAL A 9 -6.48 9.80 2.38
C VAL A 9 -5.46 10.74 1.74
N ILE A 10 -4.91 10.40 0.58
CA ILE A 10 -3.85 11.20 -0.08
C ILE A 10 -4.42 12.54 -0.56
N PRO A 11 -3.97 13.70 -0.05
CA PRO A 11 -4.40 14.99 -0.56
C PRO A 11 -4.03 15.14 -2.04
N HIS A 12 -4.96 15.62 -2.86
CA HIS A 12 -4.73 15.72 -4.30
C HIS A 12 -3.50 16.58 -4.62
N THR A 13 -3.34 17.71 -3.92
CA THR A 13 -2.18 18.61 -4.05
C THR A 13 -0.87 17.87 -3.84
N ASP A 14 -0.78 17.13 -2.74
CA ASP A 14 0.45 16.49 -2.31
C ASP A 14 0.80 15.31 -3.23
N GLY A 15 -0.21 14.55 -3.68
CA GLY A 15 0.02 13.48 -4.65
C GLY A 15 0.37 13.98 -6.06
N ILE A 16 -0.18 15.11 -6.51
CA ILE A 16 0.21 15.75 -7.77
C ILE A 16 1.66 16.23 -7.67
N GLU A 17 2.04 16.83 -6.55
CA GLU A 17 3.42 17.30 -6.33
C GLU A 17 4.41 16.14 -6.24
N ALA A 18 4.06 15.05 -5.55
CA ALA A 18 4.88 13.84 -5.53
C ALA A 18 5.09 13.29 -6.95
N MET A 19 4.04 13.29 -7.79
CA MET A 19 4.15 12.90 -9.20
C MET A 19 5.06 13.83 -9.99
N ARG A 20 4.91 15.14 -9.81
CA ARG A 20 5.76 16.15 -10.44
C ARG A 20 7.23 15.89 -10.13
N GLN A 21 7.55 15.69 -8.85
CA GLN A 21 8.90 15.44 -8.39
C GLN A 21 9.48 14.19 -9.05
N VAL A 22 8.79 13.04 -8.94
CA VAL A 22 9.27 11.77 -9.49
C VAL A 22 9.45 11.83 -11.01
N LEU A 23 8.52 12.43 -11.75
CA LEU A 23 8.61 12.51 -13.21
C LEU A 23 9.72 13.46 -13.68
N SER A 24 9.95 14.56 -12.96
CA SER A 24 10.96 15.56 -13.32
C SER A 24 12.38 15.10 -12.99
N GLU A 25 12.56 14.35 -11.90
CA GLU A 25 13.86 13.87 -11.45
C GLU A 25 14.26 12.53 -12.09
N SER A 26 13.32 11.78 -12.65
CA SER A 26 13.60 10.44 -13.19
C SER A 26 14.35 10.51 -14.52
N PRO A 27 15.61 9.99 -14.58
CA PRO A 27 16.35 9.92 -15.85
C PRO A 27 15.74 8.89 -16.83
N LEU A 28 14.83 8.04 -16.34
CA LEU A 28 14.16 7.00 -17.12
C LEU A 28 12.87 7.50 -17.78
N TYR A 29 12.36 8.67 -17.39
CA TYR A 29 11.13 9.20 -17.95
C TYR A 29 11.34 9.64 -19.40
N ARG A 30 10.59 9.02 -20.32
CA ARG A 30 10.59 9.30 -21.77
C ARG A 30 9.19 9.61 -22.30
N GLY A 31 8.25 9.92 -21.40
CA GLY A 31 6.85 10.17 -21.73
C GLY A 31 6.58 11.59 -22.25
N PRO A 32 5.30 11.98 -22.34
CA PRO A 32 4.88 13.34 -22.67
C PRO A 32 5.44 14.39 -21.69
N PRO A 33 5.32 15.69 -21.99
CA PRO A 33 5.70 16.75 -21.05
C PRO A 33 5.07 16.54 -19.67
N VAL A 34 5.84 16.77 -18.60
CA VAL A 34 5.39 16.51 -17.22
C VAL A 34 4.09 17.26 -16.91
N GLU A 35 4.01 18.55 -17.24
CA GLU A 35 2.78 19.34 -17.02
C GLU A 35 1.54 18.73 -17.69
N PHE A 36 1.70 18.19 -18.89
CA PHE A 36 0.60 17.55 -19.61
C PHE A 36 0.10 16.32 -18.83
N VAL A 37 0.99 15.49 -18.30
CA VAL A 37 0.60 14.34 -17.45
C VAL A 37 -0.10 14.80 -16.18
N LEU A 38 0.40 15.86 -15.54
CA LEU A 38 -0.15 16.39 -14.30
C LEU A 38 -1.52 17.05 -14.49
N GLU A 39 -1.77 17.68 -15.65
CA GLU A 39 -3.08 18.22 -16.01
C GLU A 39 -4.12 17.11 -16.13
N PHE A 40 -3.79 16.01 -16.82
CA PHE A 40 -4.67 14.83 -16.91
C PHE A 40 -4.88 14.16 -15.55
N LEU A 41 -3.82 14.04 -14.74
CA LEU A 41 -3.94 13.53 -13.37
C LEU A 41 -4.89 14.40 -12.55
N SER A 42 -4.72 15.72 -12.60
CA SER A 42 -5.58 16.67 -11.89
C SER A 42 -7.03 16.54 -12.34
N LEU A 43 -7.27 16.45 -13.65
CA LEU A 43 -8.61 16.26 -14.20
C LEU A 43 -9.25 15.00 -13.61
N ILE A 44 -8.52 13.90 -13.51
CA ILE A 44 -9.07 12.64 -13.01
C ILE A 44 -9.32 12.69 -11.50
N LEU A 45 -8.39 13.25 -10.71
CA LEU A 45 -8.55 13.37 -9.26
C LEU A 45 -9.72 14.30 -8.88
N TYR A 46 -9.82 15.47 -9.51
CA TYR A 46 -10.83 16.48 -9.17
C TYR A 46 -12.21 16.25 -9.80
N ASN A 47 -12.35 15.32 -10.75
CA ASN A 47 -13.64 14.98 -11.35
C ASN A 47 -14.10 13.56 -10.99
N ASN A 48 -13.57 13.02 -9.90
CA ASN A 48 -13.85 11.67 -9.45
C ASN A 48 -15.19 11.58 -8.70
N HIS A 49 -16.26 11.40 -9.46
CA HIS A 49 -17.61 11.24 -8.95
C HIS A 49 -17.99 9.77 -8.85
N PHE A 50 -18.64 9.38 -7.75
CA PHE A 50 -19.22 8.05 -7.59
C PHE A 50 -20.62 8.14 -7.00
N ARG A 51 -21.41 7.08 -7.16
CA ARG A 51 -22.78 6.98 -6.66
C ARG A 51 -22.87 5.91 -5.58
N PHE A 52 -23.46 6.27 -4.45
CA PHE A 52 -23.75 5.36 -3.34
C PHE A 52 -25.14 5.70 -2.80
N GLU A 53 -25.98 4.69 -2.56
CA GLU A 53 -27.37 4.88 -2.09
C GLU A 53 -28.15 5.97 -2.84
N ASP A 54 -28.05 5.95 -4.17
CA ASP A 54 -28.68 6.92 -5.08
C ASP A 54 -28.27 8.40 -4.91
N GLN A 55 -27.22 8.66 -4.12
CA GLN A 55 -26.60 9.96 -3.97
C GLN A 55 -25.27 10.04 -4.70
N TRP A 56 -24.99 11.20 -5.28
CA TRP A 56 -23.73 11.50 -5.93
C TRP A 56 -22.74 12.10 -4.94
N TYR A 57 -21.52 11.58 -4.94
CA TYR A 57 -20.43 12.07 -4.12
C TYR A 57 -19.25 12.42 -5.02
N LEU A 58 -18.59 13.53 -4.70
CA LEU A 58 -17.29 13.89 -5.25
C LEU A 58 -16.22 13.48 -4.24
N GLN A 59 -15.24 12.71 -4.70
CA GLN A 59 -14.09 12.38 -3.88
C GLN A 59 -13.15 13.60 -3.78
N VAL A 60 -12.99 14.13 -2.57
CA VAL A 60 -12.19 15.35 -2.32
C VAL A 60 -10.72 15.07 -1.97
N ALA A 61 -10.39 13.82 -1.66
CA ALA A 61 -9.05 13.35 -1.38
C ALA A 61 -8.90 11.88 -1.79
N GLY A 62 -7.66 11.48 -2.05
CA GLY A 62 -7.31 10.16 -2.50
C GLY A 62 -7.56 9.97 -4.00
N THR A 63 -7.91 8.75 -4.37
CA THR A 63 -8.23 8.34 -5.73
C THR A 63 -9.28 7.24 -5.68
N SER A 64 -10.03 7.03 -6.76
CA SER A 64 -11.07 6.01 -6.78
C SER A 64 -10.44 4.63 -6.79
N MET A 65 -10.91 3.77 -5.88
CA MET A 65 -10.57 2.36 -5.91
C MET A 65 -11.09 1.75 -7.22
N GLY A 66 -10.21 1.10 -7.96
CA GLY A 66 -10.52 0.53 -9.28
C GLY A 66 -10.14 1.42 -10.47
N SER A 67 -9.71 2.67 -10.24
CA SER A 67 -9.05 3.45 -11.28
C SER A 67 -7.72 2.81 -11.67
N SER A 68 -7.42 2.74 -12.97
CA SER A 68 -6.19 2.12 -13.48
C SER A 68 -4.92 2.86 -13.01
N MET A 69 -5.01 4.16 -12.72
CA MET A 69 -3.89 4.94 -12.21
C MET A 69 -3.73 4.88 -10.68
N ALA A 70 -4.75 4.45 -9.94
CA ALA A 70 -4.76 4.54 -8.48
C ALA A 70 -3.53 3.86 -7.84
N PRO A 71 -3.14 2.63 -8.22
CA PRO A 71 -1.97 1.96 -7.65
C PRO A 71 -0.68 2.72 -7.89
N MET A 72 -0.48 3.25 -9.10
CA MET A 72 0.72 3.98 -9.47
C MET A 72 0.79 5.33 -8.73
N TYR A 73 -0.32 6.06 -8.68
CA TYR A 73 -0.44 7.32 -7.93
C TYR A 73 -0.11 7.14 -6.44
N ALA A 74 -0.71 6.13 -5.79
CA ALA A 74 -0.46 5.85 -4.38
C ALA A 74 0.99 5.42 -4.13
N ASN A 75 1.57 4.60 -5.02
CA ASN A 75 2.97 4.17 -4.90
C ASN A 75 3.95 5.33 -5.01
N VAL A 76 3.70 6.28 -5.91
CA VAL A 76 4.54 7.48 -6.08
C VAL A 76 4.46 8.37 -4.85
N PHE A 77 3.25 8.65 -4.36
CA PHE A 77 3.08 9.42 -3.13
C PHE A 77 3.79 8.74 -1.94
N MET A 78 3.57 7.45 -1.76
CA MET A 78 4.20 6.69 -0.66
C MET A 78 5.72 6.63 -0.77
N TYR A 79 6.28 6.55 -1.98
CA TYR A 79 7.73 6.62 -2.17
C TYR A 79 8.33 7.92 -1.63
N ILE A 80 7.71 9.07 -1.95
CA ILE A 80 8.14 10.37 -1.43
C ILE A 80 7.97 10.43 0.09
N TYR A 81 6.81 10.01 0.60
CA TYR A 81 6.50 9.98 2.03
C TYR A 81 7.52 9.14 2.81
N GLU A 82 7.77 7.91 2.37
CA GLU A 82 8.69 6.96 2.99
C GLU A 82 10.12 7.49 2.95
N THR A 83 10.52 8.07 1.83
CA THR A 83 11.86 8.67 1.70
C THR A 83 12.08 9.77 2.74
N GLN A 84 11.09 10.66 2.90
CA GLN A 84 11.21 11.82 3.79
C GLN A 84 11.07 11.46 5.27
N HIS A 85 10.13 10.57 5.61
CA HIS A 85 9.73 10.33 6.99
C HIS A 85 10.24 9.01 7.58
N ILE A 86 10.72 8.08 6.75
CA ILE A 86 11.14 6.75 7.23
C ILE A 86 12.59 6.44 6.82
N LEU A 87 12.86 6.39 5.51
CA LEU A 87 14.14 5.93 4.96
C LEU A 87 15.28 6.90 5.25
N THR A 88 15.03 8.21 5.18
CA THR A 88 16.07 9.21 5.49
C THR A 88 16.32 9.31 7.00
N PRO A 89 15.30 9.49 7.87
CA PRO A 89 15.54 9.67 9.31
C PRO A 89 16.09 8.43 10.02
N TYR A 90 15.67 7.23 9.62
CA TYR A 90 16.03 5.98 10.31
C TYR A 90 16.92 5.06 9.46
N ARG A 91 17.65 5.63 8.48
CA ARG A 91 18.50 4.87 7.55
C ARG A 91 19.40 3.85 8.23
N GLU A 92 20.04 4.23 9.34
CA GLU A 92 21.01 3.39 10.05
C GLU A 92 20.36 2.24 10.85
N ASN A 93 19.09 2.42 11.20
CA ASN A 93 18.29 1.42 11.90
C ASN A 93 17.56 0.46 10.95
N ILE A 94 17.45 0.79 9.65
CA ILE A 94 16.75 -0.06 8.69
C ILE A 94 17.74 -1.00 8.01
N ILE A 95 17.65 -2.30 8.32
CA ILE A 95 18.44 -3.35 7.63
C ILE A 95 17.83 -3.62 6.26
N SER A 96 16.51 -3.71 6.18
CA SER A 96 15.79 -3.94 4.93
C SER A 96 14.39 -3.35 5.03
N PHE A 97 13.90 -2.83 3.91
CA PHE A 97 12.59 -2.19 3.79
C PHE A 97 11.88 -2.76 2.56
N TYR A 98 10.71 -3.32 2.78
CA TYR A 98 9.87 -3.88 1.72
C TYR A 98 8.48 -3.29 1.84
N ARG A 99 7.88 -2.96 0.70
CA ARG A 99 6.51 -2.49 0.62
C ARG A 99 5.75 -3.19 -0.49
N TYR A 100 4.52 -3.56 -0.18
CA TYR A 100 3.54 -4.04 -1.12
C TYR A 100 2.24 -3.24 -0.93
N ILE A 101 2.04 -2.24 -1.80
CA ILE A 101 0.92 -1.27 -1.71
C ILE A 101 0.89 -0.60 -0.33
N ASP A 102 0.01 -1.06 0.56
CA ASP A 102 -0.26 -0.59 1.92
C ASP A 102 0.48 -1.40 2.99
N ASP A 103 0.92 -2.63 2.70
CA ASP A 103 1.70 -3.46 3.61
C ASP A 103 3.20 -3.12 3.56
N LEU A 104 3.80 -2.91 4.74
CA LEU A 104 5.23 -2.65 4.93
C LEU A 104 5.89 -3.69 5.84
N LEU A 105 7.06 -4.17 5.44
CA LEU A 105 7.96 -4.99 6.25
C LEU A 105 9.29 -4.26 6.43
N ILE A 106 9.67 -4.05 7.68
CA ILE A 106 10.92 -3.39 8.05
C ILE A 106 11.71 -4.34 8.93
N LEU A 107 12.92 -4.69 8.50
CA LEU A 107 13.90 -5.35 9.35
C LEU A 107 14.67 -4.28 10.10
N TRP A 108 14.49 -4.24 11.42
CA TRP A 108 15.02 -3.19 12.28
C TRP A 108 16.32 -3.62 12.97
N ARG A 109 17.30 -2.70 12.99
CA ARG A 109 18.52 -2.76 13.78
C ARG A 109 18.36 -1.81 14.96
N GLY A 110 18.30 -2.40 16.14
CA GLY A 110 18.16 -1.68 17.40
C GLY A 110 17.31 -2.46 18.38
N THR A 111 16.89 -1.80 19.44
CA THR A 111 15.99 -2.35 20.46
C THR A 111 14.54 -2.29 19.99
N LEU A 112 13.69 -3.13 20.60
CA LEU A 112 12.24 -3.05 20.41
C LEU A 112 11.68 -1.67 20.80
N THR A 113 12.25 -1.04 21.84
CA THR A 113 11.85 0.29 22.29
C THR A 113 12.05 1.35 21.21
N GLU A 114 13.22 1.40 20.58
CA GLU A 114 13.51 2.34 19.48
C GLU A 114 12.57 2.11 18.28
N ALA A 115 12.25 0.86 17.97
CA ALA A 115 11.28 0.54 16.92
C ALA A 115 9.87 1.06 17.27
N HIS A 116 9.44 0.91 18.52
CA HIS A 116 8.17 1.46 19.00
C HIS A 116 8.15 2.99 18.97
N GLU A 117 9.25 3.64 19.35
CA GLU A 117 9.40 5.10 19.30
C GLU A 117 9.24 5.63 17.87
N MET A 118 9.96 5.05 16.90
CA MET A 118 9.83 5.40 15.49
C MET A 118 8.39 5.26 14.98
N VAL A 119 7.70 4.17 15.30
CA VAL A 119 6.28 4.00 14.92
C VAL A 119 5.38 5.04 15.60
N ASN A 120 5.65 5.39 16.87
CA ASN A 120 4.86 6.38 17.58
C ASN A 120 5.08 7.80 17.02
N GLU A 121 6.31 8.14 16.64
CA GLU A 121 6.62 9.38 15.93
C GLU A 121 5.83 9.48 14.64
N LEU A 122 5.83 8.42 13.81
CA LEU A 122 5.06 8.38 12.57
C LEU A 122 3.54 8.54 12.77
N LYS A 123 2.98 8.10 13.91
CA LYS A 123 1.56 8.25 14.23
C LYS A 123 1.16 9.68 14.59
N VAL A 124 2.06 10.46 15.18
CA VAL A 124 1.79 11.84 15.62
C VAL A 124 2.16 12.89 14.58
N LEU A 125 2.84 12.48 13.49
CA LEU A 125 3.14 13.39 12.38
C LEU A 125 1.85 14.03 11.82
N PRO A 126 1.87 15.35 11.53
CA PRO A 126 0.73 16.07 10.97
C PRO A 126 0.56 15.78 9.47
N THR A 127 0.57 14.50 9.11
CA THR A 127 0.44 14.01 7.74
C THR A 127 -0.93 13.34 7.56
N PRO A 128 -1.40 13.12 6.32
CA PRO A 128 -2.63 12.36 6.05
C PRO A 128 -2.48 10.84 6.29
N ILE A 129 -1.24 10.34 6.36
CA ILE A 129 -0.95 8.91 6.44
C ILE A 129 -0.99 8.43 7.89
N ARG A 130 -1.66 7.29 8.12
CA ARG A 130 -1.76 6.64 9.42
C ARG A 130 -1.28 5.21 9.30
N PHE A 131 -0.51 4.78 10.30
CA PHE A 131 0.08 3.45 10.33
C PHE A 131 -0.48 2.61 11.48
N THR A 132 -0.67 1.33 11.19
CA THR A 132 -0.77 0.29 12.21
C THR A 132 0.48 -0.58 12.14
N ALA A 133 1.04 -0.98 13.29
CA ALA A 133 2.26 -1.77 13.31
C ALA A 133 2.14 -2.92 14.31
N ASN A 134 2.62 -4.08 13.88
CA ASN A 134 2.94 -5.20 14.73
C ASN A 134 4.46 -5.32 14.76
N ILE A 135 5.06 -5.23 15.95
CA ILE A 135 6.51 -5.25 16.16
C ILE A 135 6.80 -6.48 17.03
N SER A 136 7.71 -7.32 16.58
CA SER A 136 8.13 -8.53 17.27
C SER A 136 9.57 -8.85 16.90
N ASP A 137 10.30 -9.42 17.86
CA ASP A 137 11.63 -9.98 17.73
C ASP A 137 11.63 -11.48 17.36
N GLU A 138 10.50 -12.16 17.54
CA GLU A 138 10.34 -13.59 17.23
C GLU A 138 9.75 -13.81 15.84
N LYS A 139 8.55 -13.25 15.60
CA LYS A 139 7.75 -13.54 14.41
C LYS A 139 6.93 -12.35 13.94
N VAL A 140 6.92 -12.11 12.63
CA VAL A 140 6.11 -11.07 12.01
C VAL A 140 5.34 -11.62 10.82
N LYS A 141 4.13 -11.09 10.61
CA LYS A 141 3.29 -11.44 9.46
C LYS A 141 3.44 -10.37 8.39
N PHE A 142 3.62 -10.80 7.15
CA PHE A 142 3.68 -9.94 5.99
C PHE A 142 3.05 -10.66 4.79
N LEU A 143 1.97 -10.09 4.25
CA LEU A 143 1.13 -10.75 3.25
C LEU A 143 0.66 -12.14 3.77
N ASP A 144 0.83 -13.18 2.95
CA ASP A 144 0.47 -14.56 3.28
C ASP A 144 1.62 -15.34 3.95
N LEU A 145 2.60 -14.64 4.52
CA LEU A 145 3.77 -15.24 5.15
C LEU A 145 3.89 -14.85 6.63
N GLU A 146 4.20 -15.83 7.47
CA GLU A 146 4.75 -15.62 8.80
C GLU A 146 6.26 -15.84 8.73
N LEU A 147 7.01 -14.77 8.99
CA LEU A 147 8.46 -14.73 8.98
C LEU A 147 8.98 -14.88 10.40
N SER A 148 9.95 -15.76 10.60
CA SER A 148 10.72 -15.89 11.85
C SER A 148 12.21 -15.86 11.58
N TYR A 149 13.00 -15.46 12.58
CA TYR A 149 14.45 -15.48 12.48
C TYR A 149 15.02 -16.56 13.41
N GLU A 150 15.44 -17.69 12.83
CA GLU A 150 15.96 -18.83 13.57
C GLU A 150 17.24 -19.36 12.91
N PHE A 151 18.21 -19.79 13.72
CA PHE A 151 19.48 -20.37 13.24
C PHE A 151 20.21 -19.49 12.21
N ASN A 152 20.19 -18.18 12.42
CA ASN A 152 20.82 -17.19 11.54
C ASN A 152 20.24 -17.16 10.11
N LYS A 153 18.99 -17.59 9.95
CA LYS A 153 18.24 -17.58 8.68
C LYS A 153 16.81 -17.09 8.91
N ILE A 154 16.26 -16.43 7.90
CA ILE A 154 14.83 -16.12 7.84
C ILE A 154 14.10 -17.41 7.44
N GLN A 155 13.24 -17.91 8.33
CA GLN A 155 12.27 -18.94 8.00
C GLN A 155 10.94 -18.28 7.63
N TYR A 156 10.18 -18.92 6.75
CA TYR A 156 8.85 -18.48 6.38
C TYR A 156 7.89 -19.65 6.40
N THR A 157 6.68 -19.40 6.88
CA THR A 157 5.56 -20.36 6.82
C THR A 157 4.36 -19.67 6.21
N LEU A 158 3.50 -20.45 5.55
CA LEU A 158 2.28 -19.92 4.96
C LEU A 158 1.33 -19.49 6.09
N TYR A 159 0.90 -18.23 6.07
CA TYR A 159 -0.04 -17.69 7.04
C TYR A 159 -1.40 -17.47 6.38
N THR A 160 -2.45 -18.12 6.91
CA THR A 160 -3.84 -17.91 6.49
C THR A 160 -4.58 -17.23 7.63
N LYS A 161 -5.33 -16.15 7.36
CA LYS A 161 -6.10 -15.49 8.42
C LYS A 161 -7.18 -16.46 8.90
N LEU A 162 -7.39 -16.59 10.22
CA LEU A 162 -8.49 -17.40 10.78
C LEU A 162 -9.88 -16.97 10.25
N THR A 163 -9.99 -15.73 9.78
CA THR A 163 -11.17 -15.13 9.14
C THR A 163 -11.24 -15.30 7.62
N ASP A 164 -10.28 -15.98 6.98
CA ASP A 164 -10.41 -16.48 5.60
C ASP A 164 -11.46 -17.60 5.59
N ARG A 165 -12.72 -17.19 5.73
CA ARG A 165 -13.83 -17.95 5.19
C ARG A 165 -13.53 -17.98 3.70
N ASN A 166 -13.30 -19.16 3.13
CA ASN A 166 -13.29 -19.44 1.69
C ASN A 166 -14.63 -19.02 1.07
N THR A 167 -14.91 -17.71 1.10
CA THR A 167 -16.21 -17.13 0.81
C THR A 167 -16.25 -17.01 -0.70
N LEU A 168 -16.70 -18.08 -1.34
CA LEU A 168 -16.89 -18.09 -2.76
C LEU A 168 -17.92 -17.01 -3.10
N LEU A 169 -17.54 -16.13 -4.02
CA LEU A 169 -18.42 -15.15 -4.61
C LEU A 169 -19.64 -15.87 -5.18
N HIS A 170 -20.84 -15.51 -4.72
CA HIS A 170 -22.05 -16.19 -5.15
C HIS A 170 -22.18 -16.09 -6.69
N ALA A 171 -22.48 -17.21 -7.36
CA ALA A 171 -22.50 -17.27 -8.83
C ALA A 171 -23.45 -16.25 -9.47
N ARG A 172 -24.49 -15.83 -8.74
CA ARG A 172 -25.49 -14.84 -9.17
C ARG A 172 -25.18 -13.38 -8.80
N SER A 173 -24.02 -13.10 -8.21
CA SER A 173 -23.60 -11.72 -7.90
C SER A 173 -23.44 -10.88 -9.18
N ALA A 174 -23.53 -9.55 -9.09
CA ALA A 174 -23.43 -8.66 -10.27
C ALA A 174 -22.00 -8.50 -10.82
N HIS A 175 -21.04 -9.33 -10.39
CA HIS A 175 -19.65 -9.23 -10.80
C HIS A 175 -19.41 -9.81 -12.21
N PRO A 176 -18.37 -9.32 -12.92
CA PRO A 176 -17.98 -9.83 -14.23
C PRO A 176 -17.75 -11.35 -14.24
N ILE A 177 -18.21 -12.03 -15.29
CA ILE A 177 -18.05 -13.49 -15.46
C ILE A 177 -16.59 -13.93 -15.41
N MET A 178 -15.67 -13.11 -15.93
CA MET A 178 -14.23 -13.38 -15.88
C MET A 178 -13.72 -13.48 -14.44
N LEU A 179 -14.23 -12.64 -13.53
CA LEU A 179 -13.87 -12.67 -12.10
C LEU A 179 -14.44 -13.92 -11.42
N LYS A 180 -15.67 -14.32 -11.76
CA LYS A 180 -16.29 -15.54 -11.21
C LYS A 180 -15.55 -16.81 -11.62
N ASN A 181 -15.06 -16.85 -12.86
CA ASN A 181 -14.36 -18.01 -13.41
C ASN A 181 -12.90 -18.11 -12.94
N SER A 182 -12.29 -17.02 -12.48
CA SER A 182 -10.92 -17.03 -11.95
C SER A 182 -10.85 -17.48 -10.49
N ILE A 183 -11.91 -17.29 -9.71
CA ILE A 183 -11.97 -17.64 -8.27
C ILE A 183 -11.64 -19.12 -8.00
N PRO A 184 -12.23 -20.11 -8.70
CA PRO A 184 -11.88 -21.52 -8.46
C PRO A 184 -10.41 -21.83 -8.73
N LYS A 185 -9.82 -21.22 -9.77
CA LYS A 185 -8.41 -21.40 -10.11
C LYS A 185 -7.48 -20.77 -9.07
N SER A 186 -7.81 -19.58 -8.59
CA SER A 186 -7.02 -18.88 -7.57
C SER A 186 -7.02 -19.65 -6.24
N ASN A 187 -8.18 -20.16 -5.82
CA ASN A 187 -8.29 -20.95 -4.59
C ASN A 187 -7.51 -22.28 -4.71
N LEU A 188 -7.60 -22.97 -5.83
CA LEU A 188 -6.84 -24.22 -6.06
C LEU A 188 -5.32 -24.02 -6.01
N GLN A 189 -4.81 -22.84 -6.36
CA GLN A 189 -3.38 -22.53 -6.27
C GLN A 189 -2.90 -22.33 -4.81
N GLN A 190 -3.79 -21.90 -3.91
CA GLN A 190 -3.49 -21.77 -2.48
C GLN A 190 -3.37 -23.13 -1.76
N PHE A 191 -3.98 -24.19 -2.31
CA PHE A 191 -3.98 -25.54 -1.72
C PHE A 191 -2.86 -26.47 -2.20
N LYS A 192 -1.84 -25.97 -2.92
CA LYS A 192 -0.71 -26.84 -3.28
C LYS A 192 0.22 -27.03 -2.07
N PRO A 193 0.32 -28.24 -1.49
CA PRO A 193 1.36 -28.51 -0.50
C PRO A 193 2.73 -28.37 -1.18
N GLY A 194 3.60 -27.57 -0.59
CA GLY A 194 5.04 -27.57 -0.87
C GLY A 194 5.72 -28.75 -0.17
#